data_AF-A0A3Q9EP72-F1
#
_entry.id   AF-A0A3Q9EP72-F1
#
_cell.length_a   1.000
_cell.length_b   1.000
_cell.length_c   1.000
_cell.angle_alpha   90.00
_cell.angle_beta   90.00
_cell.angle_gamma   90.00
#
_symmetry.space_group_name_H-M   'P 1'
#
loop_
_entity.id
_entity.type
_entity.pdbx_description
1 polymer ?
#
loop_
_entity_poly.entity_id
_entity_poly.type
_entity_poly.pdbx_seq_one_letter_code
_entity_poly.pdbx_strand_id
1 'polypeptide(L)' 'MAPERVMGSQTGPSSDLWSLGATLATPSGGHSPFRRPARPAKLHAVAYEEPVLTDRR' A
#
# COMPACT_ATOMS: atom_id res chain seq x y z
N MET A 1 1.56 2.36 -5.24
CA MET A 1 2.61 1.63 -5.98
C MET A 1 2.60 0.23 -5.44
N ALA A 2 2.37 -0.77 -6.29
CA ALA A 2 2.32 -2.16 -5.85
C ALA A 2 3.72 -2.67 -5.44
N PRO A 3 3.83 -3.68 -4.56
CA PRO A 3 5.09 -4.22 -4.04
C PRO A 3 6.06 -4.61 -5.16
N GLU A 4 5.55 -5.25 -6.22
CA GLU A 4 6.32 -5.67 -7.39
C GLU A 4 7.00 -4.48 -8.10
N ARG A 5 6.39 -3.28 -8.09
CA ARG A 5 7.04 -2.07 -8.62
C ARG A 5 8.14 -1.56 -7.71
N VAL A 6 7.97 -1.67 -6.39
CA VAL A 6 9.01 -1.29 -5.42
C VAL A 6 10.22 -2.22 -5.54
N MET A 7 9.98 -3.51 -5.79
CA MET A 7 11.01 -4.53 -5.94
C MET A 7 11.60 -4.62 -7.36
N GLY A 8 11.08 -3.87 -8.33
CA GLY A 8 11.54 -3.94 -9.73
C GLY A 8 11.18 -5.26 -10.44
N SER A 9 10.15 -5.96 -9.96
CA SER A 9 9.63 -7.18 -10.56
C SER A 9 8.62 -6.87 -11.68
N GLN A 10 8.24 -7.90 -12.44
CA GLN A 10 7.26 -7.78 -13.52
C GLN A 10 5.91 -7.30 -12.99
N THR A 11 5.47 -6.13 -13.45
CA THR A 11 4.12 -5.63 -13.22
C THR A 11 3.10 -6.28 -14.13
N GLY A 12 1.91 -6.52 -13.60
CA GLY A 12 0.77 -7.08 -14.34
C GLY A 12 -0.56 -6.58 -13.79
N PRO A 13 -1.70 -7.12 -14.26
CA PRO A 13 -3.04 -6.71 -13.84
C PRO A 13 -3.27 -6.75 -12.31
N SER A 14 -2.56 -7.62 -11.59
CA SER A 14 -2.57 -7.66 -10.11
C SER A 14 -2.10 -6.34 -9.47
N SER A 15 -1.19 -5.60 -10.11
CA SER A 15 -0.69 -4.32 -9.62
C SER A 15 -1.79 -3.25 -9.54
N ASP A 16 -2.76 -3.33 -10.45
CA ASP A 16 -3.88 -2.39 -10.51
C ASP A 16 -4.91 -2.71 -9.43
N LEU A 17 -5.21 -4.00 -9.22
CA LEU A 17 -6.06 -4.45 -8.11
C LEU A 17 -5.46 -4.08 -6.75
N TRP A 18 -4.15 -4.25 -6.60
CA TRP A 18 -3.46 -3.80 -5.39
C TRP A 18 -3.61 -2.30 -5.17
N SER A 19 -3.41 -1.50 -6.23
CA SER A 19 -3.48 -0.03 -6.15
C SER A 19 -4.90 0.46 -5.85
N LEU A 20 -5.90 -0.21 -6.43
CA LEU A 20 -7.30 0.01 -6.12
C LEU A 20 -7.60 -0.31 -4.65
N GLY A 21 -7.18 -1.47 -4.14
CA GLY A 21 -7.36 -1.85 -2.74
C GLY A 21 -6.74 -0.86 -1.76
N ALA A 22 -5.50 -0.42 -2.01
CA ALA A 22 -4.82 0.60 -1.20
C ALA A 22 -5.58 1.95 -1.19
N THR A 23 -6.20 2.30 -2.31
CA THR A 23 -7.03 3.51 -2.44
C THR A 23 -8.32 3.36 -1.66
N LEU A 24 -9.03 2.23 -1.80
CA LEU A 24 -10.29 1.92 -1.11
C LEU A 24 -10.12 1.73 0.41
N ALA A 25 -8.91 1.38 0.88
CA ALA A 25 -8.58 1.34 2.30
C ALA A 25 -8.44 2.74 2.94
N THR A 26 -8.10 3.76 2.15
CA THR A 26 -7.82 5.11 2.64
C THR A 26 -9.05 5.81 3.27
N PRO A 27 -10.28 5.71 2.70
CA PRO A 27 -11.50 6.26 3.29
C PRO A 27 -11.85 5.77 4.70
N SER A 28 -11.27 4.65 5.17
CA SER A 28 -11.54 4.10 6.52
C SER A 28 -10.68 4.69 7.62
N GLY A 29 -9.52 5.27 7.28
CA GLY A 29 -8.60 5.84 8.26
C GLY A 29 -8.28 7.32 8.05
N GLY A 30 -8.66 7.93 6.92
CA GLY A 30 -8.23 9.29 6.53
C GLY A 30 -6.77 9.39 6.09
N HIS A 31 -6.07 8.25 6.04
CA HIS A 31 -4.67 8.14 5.71
C HIS A 31 -4.43 6.85 4.93
N SER A 32 -3.39 6.84 4.08
CA SER A 32 -2.96 5.61 3.42
C SER A 32 -2.56 4.52 4.43
N PRO A 33 -2.89 3.24 4.21
CA PRO A 33 -2.52 2.13 5.10
C PRO A 33 -1.01 1.95 5.28
N PHE A 34 -0.20 2.46 4.33
CA PHE A 34 1.27 2.40 4.37
C PHE A 34 1.91 3.75 4.76
N ARG A 35 1.16 4.66 5.40
CA ARG A 35 1.70 5.98 5.78
C ARG A 35 2.89 5.82 6.74
N ARG A 36 4.04 6.33 6.33
CA ARG A 36 5.26 6.47 7.12
C ARG A 36 5.87 7.86 6.89
N PRO A 37 6.59 8.43 7.89
CA PRO A 37 7.14 9.79 7.79
C PRO A 37 8.28 9.89 6.77
N ALA A 38 9.11 8.85 6.65
CA ALA A 38 10.23 8.82 5.71
C ALA A 38 9.89 8.05 4.43
N ARG A 39 10.39 8.51 3.28
CA ARG A 39 10.19 7.83 1.99
C ARG A 39 10.69 6.37 1.99
N PRO A 40 11.90 6.06 2.49
CA PRO A 40 12.38 4.67 2.53
C PRO A 40 11.48 3.78 3.39
N ALA A 41 11.01 4.28 4.54
CA ALA A 41 10.11 3.55 5.43
C ALA A 41 8.75 3.26 4.76
N LYS A 42 8.24 4.18 3.94
CA LYS A 42 7.00 3.96 3.19
C LYS A 42 7.17 2.88 2.12
N LEU A 43 8.28 2.88 1.40
CA LEU A 43 8.59 1.85 0.40
C LEU A 43 8.76 0.48 1.05
N HIS A 44 9.46 0.44 2.20
CA HIS A 44 9.58 -0.77 3.02
C HIS A 44 8.21 -1.30 3.43
N ALA A 45 7.35 -0.44 3.98
CA ALA A 45 6.00 -0.84 4.40
C ALA A 45 5.15 -1.38 3.24
N VAL A 46 5.25 -0.77 2.06
CA VAL A 46 4.56 -1.28 0.85
C VAL A 46 5.09 -2.65 0.43
N ALA A 47 6.39 -2.90 0.56
CA ALA A 47 7.00 -4.13 0.08
C ALA A 47 6.87 -5.31 1.05
N TYR A 48 6.85 -5.06 2.36
CA TYR A 48 7.08 -6.09 3.36
C TYR A 48 6.13 -6.09 4.57
N GLU A 49 5.29 -5.07 4.73
CA GLU A 49 4.40 -4.96 5.90
C GLU A 49 2.93 -5.17 5.50
N GLU A 50 2.15 -5.72 6.44
CA GLU A 50 0.70 -5.77 6.31
C GLU A 50 0.08 -4.36 6.40
N PRO A 51 -0.94 -4.04 5.59
CA PRO A 51 -1.62 -2.76 5.64
C PRO A 51 -2.36 -2.59 6.97
N VAL A 52 -2.16 -1.45 7.63
CA VAL A 52 -2.96 -1.10 8.81
C VAL A 52 -4.32 -0.59 8.34
N LEU A 53 -5.34 -1.43 8.45
CA LEU A 53 -6.72 -1.08 8.18
C LEU A 53 -7.38 -0.63 9.48
N THR A 54 -7.86 0.61 9.54
CA THR A 54 -8.71 1.06 10.65
C THR A 54 -10.03 0.31 10.56
N ASP A 55 -10.36 -0.43 11.62
CA ASP A 55 -11.63 -1.12 11.75
C ASP A 55 -12.77 -0.09 11.81
N ARG A 56 -13.70 -0.13 10.84
CA ARG A 56 -14.91 0.70 10.89
C ARG A 56 -15.89 0.00 11.84
N ARG A 57 -15.85 0.37 13.11
CA ARG A 57 -16.96 0.08 14.04
C ARG A 57 -18.17 0.93 13.74
#